data_AF-A0A356EF45-F1
#
_entry.id   AF-A0A356EF45-F1
#
_cell.length_a   1.000
_cell.length_b   1.000
_cell.length_c   1.000
_cell.angle_alpha   90.00
_cell.angle_beta   90.00
_cell.angle_gamma   90.00
#
_symmetry.space_group_name_H-M   'P 1'
#
loop_
_entity.id
_entity.type
_entity.pdbx_description
1 polymer ?
#
loop_
_entity_poly.entity_id
_entity_poly.type
_entity_poly.pdbx_seq_one_letter_code
_entity_poly.pdbx_strand_id
1 'polypeptide(L)'
;MPGRRASAASAQSAQERLEAAAHLGDCPSGRVNGDQAAIRQAVATQTRAIATGDKAAYLATFAPVDAEFSLERSRWFDYRLAAELADLRVTVEALERRDADTWAVKIWQRYLIGADRSAREVRFTRLYRRQVDGAWLAADLAFSTLETDHFQLRHAAAADRAALQRVAAAAEAAWSLVHDGYGAAPADKTAVKLYTDRELLRQDSKITIGRLFNGWGEPGESIKLWLRPDPDWSARSALAHELVHKVSLAESANLCSWFAEGLANHYGSFPGFGGSYLGTGRHQPADYDKPLAWLEAFDPDAVDNDADWWVYGGMAAAVVRFMAESYGPDAPRRLVQALAAWPQERAGYVWSIHDATLRGYLDLALRQALGLDMAGLDAAWRRWIKALD
;
A
#
# COMPACT_ATOMS: atom_id res chain seq x y z
N MET A 1 -27.54 -89.12 10.97
CA MET A 1 -27.29 -87.97 10.06
C MET A 1 -28.44 -86.97 10.19
N PRO A 2 -28.32 -85.90 11.01
CA PRO A 2 -29.10 -84.68 10.84
C PRO A 2 -28.21 -83.54 10.32
N GLY A 3 -28.70 -82.85 9.29
CA GLY A 3 -27.99 -81.78 8.57
C GLY A 3 -27.99 -80.44 9.30
N ARG A 4 -26.84 -79.77 9.25
CA ARG A 4 -26.59 -78.40 9.73
C ARG A 4 -27.19 -77.38 8.76
N ARG A 5 -27.99 -76.43 9.26
CA ARG A 5 -28.19 -75.12 8.64
C ARG A 5 -27.51 -74.08 9.53
N ALA A 6 -26.41 -73.51 9.06
CA ALA A 6 -25.77 -72.34 9.67
C ALA A 6 -26.48 -71.07 9.19
N SER A 7 -26.87 -70.21 10.13
CA SER A 7 -27.68 -69.02 9.89
C SER A 7 -26.86 -67.87 9.30
N ALA A 8 -27.43 -67.19 8.31
CA ALA A 8 -26.90 -66.02 7.62
C ALA A 8 -26.78 -64.73 8.48
N ALA A 9 -27.14 -64.78 9.77
CA ALA A 9 -27.12 -63.62 10.67
C ALA A 9 -25.70 -63.21 11.17
N SER A 10 -24.68 -64.04 10.93
CA SER A 10 -23.31 -63.79 11.40
C SER A 10 -22.46 -62.95 10.44
N ALA A 11 -22.76 -62.97 9.13
CA ALA A 11 -21.97 -62.23 8.14
C ALA A 11 -22.30 -60.73 8.09
N GLN A 12 -23.56 -60.36 8.34
CA GLN A 12 -24.02 -58.97 8.28
C GLN A 12 -23.44 -58.12 9.43
N SER A 13 -23.27 -58.72 10.62
CA SER A 13 -22.68 -58.03 11.78
C SER A 13 -21.15 -57.90 11.72
N ALA A 14 -20.48 -58.62 10.82
CA ALA A 14 -19.03 -58.49 10.61
C ALA A 14 -18.72 -57.41 9.56
N GLN A 15 -19.59 -57.26 8.55
CA GLN A 15 -19.45 -56.24 7.51
C GLN A 15 -19.79 -54.83 8.03
N GLU A 16 -20.80 -54.68 8.89
CA GLU A 16 -21.09 -53.41 9.58
C GLU A 16 -19.97 -52.98 10.55
N ARG A 17 -19.21 -53.93 11.12
CA ARG A 17 -18.04 -53.62 11.97
C ARG A 17 -16.79 -53.27 11.18
N LEU A 18 -16.66 -53.74 9.94
CA LEU A 18 -15.59 -53.36 9.02
C LEU A 18 -15.85 -51.98 8.37
N GLU A 19 -17.11 -51.64 8.09
CA GLU A 19 -17.49 -50.31 7.59
C GLU A 19 -17.41 -49.23 8.69
N ALA A 20 -17.72 -49.56 9.95
CA ALA A 20 -17.51 -48.64 11.08
C ALA A 20 -16.01 -48.40 11.39
N ALA A 21 -15.12 -49.33 11.04
CA ALA A 21 -13.67 -49.17 11.19
C ALA A 21 -13.02 -48.35 10.06
N ALA A 22 -13.66 -48.24 8.89
CA ALA A 22 -13.21 -47.42 7.77
C ALA A 22 -13.49 -45.91 7.96
N HIS A 23 -14.30 -45.53 8.96
CA HIS A 23 -14.57 -44.14 9.31
C HIS A 23 -13.72 -43.58 10.47
N LEU A 24 -12.72 -44.33 10.96
CA LEU A 24 -11.72 -43.86 11.93
C LEU A 24 -10.45 -43.30 11.27
N GLY A 25 -10.55 -42.87 10.01
CA GLY A 25 -9.44 -42.42 9.18
C GLY A 25 -9.31 -40.90 9.06
N ASP A 26 -9.23 -40.17 10.16
CA ASP A 26 -8.45 -38.93 10.22
C ASP A 26 -8.26 -38.53 11.70
N CYS A 27 -7.21 -39.04 12.33
CA CYS A 27 -6.88 -38.60 13.69
C CYS A 27 -6.56 -37.10 13.61
N PRO A 28 -7.28 -36.22 14.34
CA PRO A 28 -7.14 -34.77 14.20
C PRO A 28 -5.69 -34.28 14.37
N SER A 29 -4.88 -34.99 15.14
CA SER A 29 -3.46 -34.73 15.37
C SER A 29 -2.59 -34.99 14.14
N GLY A 30 -2.88 -36.01 13.33
CA GLY A 30 -2.13 -36.35 12.11
C GLY A 30 -2.28 -35.28 11.03
N ARG A 31 -3.51 -34.82 10.81
CA ARG A 31 -3.81 -33.74 9.87
C ARG A 31 -3.21 -32.40 10.31
N VAL A 32 -3.28 -32.06 11.60
CA VAL A 32 -2.67 -30.84 12.15
C VAL A 32 -1.16 -30.82 11.93
N ASN A 33 -0.46 -31.95 12.17
CA ASN A 33 0.97 -32.04 11.93
C ASN A 33 1.31 -31.90 10.43
N GLY A 34 0.50 -32.49 9.54
CA GLY A 34 0.63 -32.35 8.09
C GLY A 34 0.47 -30.90 7.61
N ASP A 35 -0.54 -30.18 8.12
CA ASP A 35 -0.77 -28.77 7.78
C ASP A 35 0.38 -27.87 8.24
N GLN A 36 0.88 -28.07 9.46
CA GLN A 36 2.02 -27.30 9.96
C GLN A 36 3.27 -27.51 9.10
N ALA A 37 3.54 -28.76 8.67
CA ALA A 37 4.65 -29.07 7.78
C ALA A 37 4.48 -28.39 6.40
N ALA A 38 3.28 -28.44 5.83
CA ALA A 38 2.96 -27.79 4.56
C ALA A 38 3.12 -26.27 4.62
N ILE A 39 2.68 -25.62 5.70
CA ILE A 39 2.85 -24.18 5.92
C ILE A 39 4.33 -23.81 6.03
N ARG A 40 5.12 -24.57 6.79
CA ARG A 40 6.58 -24.36 6.87
C ARG A 40 7.24 -24.51 5.51
N GLN A 41 6.80 -25.46 4.69
CA GLN A 41 7.27 -25.61 3.33
C GLN A 41 6.87 -24.42 2.44
N ALA A 42 5.66 -23.88 2.58
CA ALA A 42 5.23 -22.67 1.86
C ALA A 42 6.10 -21.46 2.22
N VAL A 43 6.41 -21.24 3.50
CA VAL A 43 7.35 -20.21 3.97
C VAL A 43 8.74 -20.43 3.36
N ALA A 44 9.24 -21.67 3.35
CA ALA A 44 10.54 -21.99 2.77
C ALA A 44 10.58 -21.73 1.25
N THR A 45 9.51 -22.07 0.52
CA THR A 45 9.37 -21.79 -0.91
C THR A 45 9.37 -20.29 -1.19
N GLN A 46 8.60 -19.52 -0.43
CA GLN A 46 8.58 -18.06 -0.54
C GLN A 46 9.98 -17.47 -0.29
N THR A 47 10.66 -17.93 0.76
CA THR A 47 12.01 -17.46 1.11
C THR A 47 13.02 -17.76 0.00
N ARG A 48 12.95 -18.95 -0.60
CA ARG A 48 13.80 -19.30 -1.75
C ARG A 48 13.54 -18.39 -2.95
N ALA A 49 12.27 -18.15 -3.29
CA ALA A 49 11.92 -17.27 -4.40
C ALA A 49 12.46 -15.83 -4.21
N ILE A 50 12.38 -15.30 -2.98
CA ILE A 50 13.01 -14.01 -2.63
C ILE A 50 14.52 -14.08 -2.85
N ALA A 51 15.19 -15.10 -2.31
CA ALA A 51 16.63 -15.24 -2.41
C ALA A 51 17.11 -15.33 -3.87
N THR A 52 16.40 -16.09 -4.72
CA THR A 52 16.77 -16.32 -6.13
C THR A 52 16.26 -15.25 -7.08
N GLY A 53 15.42 -14.31 -6.62
CA GLY A 53 14.83 -13.28 -7.49
C GLY A 53 13.76 -13.81 -8.45
N ASP A 54 13.10 -14.93 -8.10
CA ASP A 54 12.03 -15.51 -8.92
C ASP A 54 10.66 -14.93 -8.53
N LYS A 55 10.23 -13.88 -9.27
CA LYS A 55 8.96 -13.18 -9.01
C LYS A 55 7.75 -14.09 -9.20
N ALA A 56 7.76 -14.93 -10.23
CA ALA A 56 6.64 -15.82 -10.53
C ALA A 56 6.45 -16.86 -9.43
N ALA A 57 7.55 -17.50 -8.99
CA ALA A 57 7.50 -18.43 -7.86
C ALA A 57 7.08 -17.75 -6.56
N TYR A 58 7.51 -16.50 -6.32
CA TYR A 58 7.10 -15.72 -5.15
C TYR A 58 5.59 -15.44 -5.16
N LEU A 59 5.05 -14.94 -6.28
CA LEU A 59 3.63 -14.63 -6.40
C LEU A 59 2.75 -15.88 -6.29
N ALA A 60 3.22 -17.03 -6.77
CA ALA A 60 2.52 -18.31 -6.62
C ALA A 60 2.40 -18.77 -5.14
N THR A 61 3.12 -18.16 -4.19
CA THR A 61 2.98 -18.47 -2.77
C THR A 61 1.83 -17.75 -2.07
N PHE A 62 1.15 -16.83 -2.76
CA PHE A 62 0.06 -16.05 -2.17
C PHE A 62 -1.31 -16.54 -2.59
N ALA A 63 -2.24 -16.55 -1.63
CA ALA A 63 -3.64 -16.79 -1.91
C ALA A 63 -4.17 -15.60 -2.74
N PRO A 64 -5.04 -15.85 -3.73
CA PRO A 64 -5.74 -14.77 -4.45
C PRO A 64 -6.83 -14.19 -3.55
N VAL A 65 -6.43 -13.42 -2.53
CA VAL A 65 -7.35 -12.84 -1.54
C VAL A 65 -8.10 -11.67 -2.14
N ASP A 66 -7.37 -10.65 -2.59
CA ASP A 66 -7.88 -9.47 -3.26
C ASP A 66 -6.83 -8.90 -4.23
N ALA A 67 -7.28 -8.03 -5.14
CA ALA A 67 -6.44 -7.46 -6.20
C ALA A 67 -5.39 -6.48 -5.65
N GLU A 68 -5.73 -5.71 -4.61
CA GLU A 68 -4.81 -4.74 -4.00
C GLU A 68 -3.63 -5.48 -3.35
N PHE A 69 -3.89 -6.51 -2.54
CA PHE A 69 -2.85 -7.32 -1.91
C PHE A 69 -1.95 -8.00 -2.93
N SER A 70 -2.52 -8.53 -4.02
CA SER A 70 -1.76 -9.15 -5.10
C SER A 70 -0.83 -8.15 -5.79
N LEU A 71 -1.31 -6.92 -6.02
CA LEU A 71 -0.52 -5.83 -6.58
C LEU A 71 0.62 -5.41 -5.63
N GLU A 72 0.31 -5.24 -4.34
CA GLU A 72 1.29 -4.90 -3.30
C GLU A 72 2.41 -5.94 -3.23
N ARG A 73 2.10 -7.23 -3.29
CA ARG A 73 3.12 -8.29 -3.29
C ARG A 73 3.96 -8.27 -4.56
N SER A 74 3.33 -8.01 -5.71
CA SER A 74 4.04 -7.87 -6.99
C SER A 74 5.05 -6.73 -6.96
N ARG A 75 4.63 -5.54 -6.50
CA ARG A 75 5.50 -4.35 -6.41
C ARG A 75 6.55 -4.46 -5.33
N TRP A 76 6.21 -5.05 -4.17
CA TRP A 76 7.19 -5.38 -3.15
C TRP A 76 8.35 -6.18 -3.73
N PHE A 77 8.04 -7.16 -4.59
CA PHE A 77 9.06 -7.97 -5.24
C PHE A 77 9.87 -7.18 -6.28
N ASP A 78 9.27 -6.21 -6.98
CA ASP A 78 10.01 -5.32 -7.88
C ASP A 78 11.03 -4.47 -7.11
N TYR A 79 10.68 -3.94 -5.94
CA TYR A 79 11.66 -3.27 -5.08
C TYR A 79 12.75 -4.21 -4.58
N ARG A 80 12.40 -5.47 -4.28
CA ARG A 80 13.41 -6.49 -3.99
C ARG A 80 14.35 -6.70 -5.17
N LEU A 81 13.88 -6.66 -6.42
CA LEU A 81 14.75 -6.83 -7.58
C LEU A 81 15.64 -5.61 -7.81
N ALA A 82 15.20 -4.42 -7.40
CA ALA A 82 15.97 -3.19 -7.44
C ALA A 82 17.06 -3.07 -6.35
N ALA A 83 17.15 -4.02 -5.41
CA ALA A 83 18.14 -4.01 -4.34
C ALA A 83 18.86 -5.35 -4.16
N GLU A 84 20.13 -5.29 -3.75
CA GLU A 84 20.85 -6.48 -3.31
C GLU A 84 20.40 -6.85 -1.89
N LEU A 85 19.99 -8.11 -1.71
CA LEU A 85 19.74 -8.70 -0.40
C LEU A 85 20.84 -9.71 -0.06
N ALA A 86 21.32 -9.68 1.18
CA ALA A 86 22.20 -10.70 1.74
C ALA A 86 21.70 -11.18 3.11
N ASP A 87 22.20 -12.33 3.54
CA ASP A 87 21.88 -12.95 4.83
C ASP A 87 20.37 -13.06 5.12
N LEU A 88 19.57 -13.31 4.09
CA LEU A 88 18.13 -13.50 4.23
C LEU A 88 17.84 -14.71 5.12
N ARG A 89 17.16 -14.46 6.25
CA ARG A 89 16.68 -15.46 7.19
C ARG A 89 15.21 -15.23 7.47
N VAL A 90 14.40 -16.27 7.30
CA VAL A 90 12.98 -16.27 7.63
C VAL A 90 12.71 -17.48 8.50
N THR A 91 12.18 -17.27 9.70
CA THR A 91 11.91 -18.32 10.69
C THR A 91 10.45 -18.30 11.11
N VAL A 92 9.82 -19.47 11.12
CA VAL A 92 8.48 -19.65 11.70
C VAL A 92 8.62 -19.88 13.20
N GLU A 93 8.30 -18.85 13.99
CA GLU A 93 8.38 -18.86 15.45
C GLU A 93 7.19 -19.61 16.09
N ALA A 94 5.98 -19.42 15.54
CA ALA A 94 4.77 -20.05 16.05
C ALA A 94 3.71 -20.26 14.96
N LEU A 95 2.85 -21.27 15.13
CA LEU A 95 1.67 -21.51 14.31
C LEU A 95 0.46 -21.64 15.23
N GLU A 96 -0.56 -20.82 15.01
CA GLU A 96 -1.81 -20.82 15.75
C GLU A 96 -2.97 -21.08 14.78
N ARG A 97 -3.69 -22.18 14.97
CA ARG A 97 -4.85 -22.49 14.14
C ARG A 97 -5.99 -21.53 14.50
N ARG A 98 -6.55 -20.84 13.50
CA ARG A 98 -7.72 -19.98 13.67
C ARG A 98 -9.02 -20.75 13.44
N ASP A 99 -9.04 -21.56 12.38
CA ASP A 99 -10.18 -22.40 12.01
C ASP A 99 -9.73 -23.61 11.16
N ALA A 100 -10.66 -24.27 10.47
CA ALA A 100 -10.39 -25.44 9.66
C ALA A 100 -9.35 -25.18 8.54
N ASP A 101 -9.39 -23.99 7.96
CA ASP A 101 -8.74 -23.60 6.71
C ASP A 101 -7.88 -22.33 6.83
N THR A 102 -7.66 -21.85 8.06
CA THR A 102 -6.84 -20.66 8.35
C THR A 102 -5.88 -20.91 9.51
N TRP A 103 -4.61 -20.55 9.31
CA TRP A 103 -3.58 -20.46 10.36
C TRP A 103 -3.02 -19.04 10.45
N ALA A 104 -2.76 -18.59 11.68
CA ALA A 104 -1.93 -17.44 11.96
C ALA A 104 -0.50 -17.89 12.25
N VAL A 105 0.46 -17.38 11.50
CA VAL A 105 1.87 -17.82 11.55
C VAL A 105 2.73 -16.64 11.96
N LYS A 106 3.40 -16.76 13.12
CA LYS A 106 4.35 -15.76 13.60
C LYS A 106 5.70 -16.00 12.93
N ILE A 107 6.17 -14.98 12.22
CA ILE A 107 7.38 -15.02 11.41
C ILE A 107 8.37 -13.99 11.94
N TRP A 108 9.64 -14.40 12.04
CA TRP A 108 10.79 -13.53 12.21
C TRP A 108 11.56 -13.47 10.89
N GLN A 109 11.80 -12.26 10.40
CA GLN A 109 12.54 -12.01 9.15
C GLN A 109 13.72 -11.08 9.42
N ARG A 110 14.88 -11.43 8.86
CA ARG A 110 16.07 -10.59 8.87
C ARG A 110 16.83 -10.68 7.55
N TYR A 111 17.44 -9.58 7.12
CA TYR A 111 18.35 -9.52 5.98
C TYR A 111 19.23 -8.27 6.06
N LEU A 112 20.23 -8.19 5.19
CA LEU A 112 21.01 -7.00 4.88
C LEU A 112 20.58 -6.51 3.49
N ILE A 113 20.45 -5.19 3.30
CA ILE A 113 20.05 -4.61 2.02
C ILE A 113 21.04 -3.55 1.55
N GLY A 114 21.26 -3.48 0.24
CA GLY A 114 22.06 -2.44 -0.39
C GLY A 114 23.57 -2.61 -0.22
N ALA A 115 24.32 -1.69 -0.83
CA ALA A 115 25.78 -1.70 -0.82
C ALA A 115 26.36 -1.44 0.59
N ASP A 116 25.64 -0.67 1.42
CA ASP A 116 26.00 -0.38 2.80
C ASP A 116 25.70 -1.55 3.76
N ARG A 117 25.09 -2.64 3.27
CA ARG A 117 24.68 -3.80 4.06
C ARG A 117 23.79 -3.40 5.25
N SER A 118 22.92 -2.40 5.05
CA SER A 118 21.96 -1.93 6.05
C SER A 118 21.13 -3.08 6.63
N ALA A 119 21.17 -3.28 7.94
CA ALA A 119 20.45 -4.36 8.60
C ALA A 119 18.93 -4.08 8.67
N ARG A 120 18.13 -5.12 8.44
CA ARG A 120 16.66 -5.10 8.46
C ARG A 120 16.18 -6.29 9.28
N GLU A 121 15.32 -6.06 10.25
CA GLU A 121 14.76 -7.12 11.11
C GLU A 121 13.33 -6.77 11.53
N VAL A 122 12.42 -7.73 11.42
CA VAL A 122 11.02 -7.54 11.82
C VAL A 122 10.38 -8.85 12.29
N ARG A 123 9.36 -8.74 13.15
CA ARG A 123 8.46 -9.83 13.51
C ARG A 123 7.03 -9.46 13.14
N PHE A 124 6.33 -10.38 12.49
CA PHE A 124 4.94 -10.18 12.09
C PHE A 124 4.15 -11.48 12.13
N THR A 125 2.82 -11.36 12.13
CA THR A 125 1.92 -12.50 12.01
C THR A 125 1.22 -12.44 10.67
N ARG A 126 1.36 -13.50 9.87
CA ARG A 126 0.71 -13.63 8.57
C ARG A 126 -0.32 -14.75 8.59
N LEU A 127 -1.41 -14.58 7.85
CA LEU A 127 -2.39 -15.64 7.67
C LEU A 127 -1.96 -16.60 6.56
N TYR A 128 -2.23 -17.88 6.73
CA TYR A 128 -2.13 -18.89 5.68
C TYR A 128 -3.51 -19.50 5.50
N ARG A 129 -3.98 -19.56 4.24
CA ARG A 129 -5.30 -20.08 3.89
C ARG A 129 -5.20 -21.30 3.01
N ARG A 130 -6.00 -22.32 3.32
CA ARG A 130 -6.09 -23.53 2.51
C ARG A 130 -6.86 -23.22 1.22
N GLN A 131 -6.31 -23.62 0.09
CA GLN A 131 -6.95 -23.55 -1.22
C GLN A 131 -7.79 -24.81 -1.49
N VAL A 132 -8.61 -24.77 -2.55
CA VAL A 132 -9.48 -25.90 -2.94
C VAL A 132 -8.68 -27.17 -3.27
N ASP A 133 -7.47 -27.03 -3.82
CA ASP A 133 -6.55 -28.13 -4.11
C ASP A 133 -5.78 -28.65 -2.86
N GLY A 134 -6.06 -28.07 -1.68
CA GLY A 134 -5.42 -28.40 -0.42
C GLY A 134 -4.11 -27.65 -0.14
N ALA A 135 -3.61 -26.83 -1.06
CA ALA A 135 -2.40 -26.04 -0.85
C ALA A 135 -2.59 -24.97 0.23
N TRP A 136 -1.54 -24.71 1.02
CA TRP A 136 -1.51 -23.61 1.98
C TRP A 136 -0.78 -22.42 1.39
N LEU A 137 -1.50 -21.34 1.10
CA LEU A 137 -0.92 -20.13 0.54
C LEU A 137 -0.96 -18.98 1.55
N ALA A 138 0.05 -18.12 1.47
CA ALA A 138 0.16 -16.92 2.28
C ALA A 138 -0.96 -15.94 1.90
N ALA A 139 -1.74 -15.51 2.88
CA ALA A 139 -2.65 -14.39 2.75
C ALA A 139 -1.97 -13.12 3.31
N ASP A 140 -2.77 -12.07 3.51
CA ASP A 140 -2.32 -10.82 4.12
C ASP A 140 -1.82 -11.04 5.58
N LEU A 141 -1.31 -9.97 6.19
CA LEU A 141 -1.04 -9.97 7.62
C LEU A 141 -2.31 -10.31 8.42
N ALA A 142 -2.15 -10.77 9.66
CA ALA A 142 -3.25 -11.14 10.54
C ALA A 142 -4.00 -9.89 11.09
N PHE A 143 -4.59 -9.15 10.17
CA PHE A 143 -5.41 -7.99 10.45
C PHE A 143 -6.83 -8.38 10.84
N SER A 144 -7.38 -7.65 11.80
CA SER A 144 -8.81 -7.49 12.00
C SER A 144 -9.29 -6.27 11.22
N THR A 145 -10.59 -6.15 10.97
CA THR A 145 -11.16 -5.03 10.20
C THR A 145 -12.13 -4.24 11.06
N LEU A 146 -11.96 -2.92 11.05
CA LEU A 146 -12.97 -1.95 11.50
C LEU A 146 -13.54 -1.25 10.27
N GLU A 147 -14.86 -1.38 10.08
CA GLU A 147 -15.59 -0.73 8.99
C GLU A 147 -16.04 0.67 9.41
N THR A 148 -15.95 1.61 8.49
CA THR A 148 -16.63 2.91 8.55
C THR A 148 -17.47 3.09 7.28
N ASP A 149 -18.06 4.26 7.04
CA ASP A 149 -18.87 4.49 5.85
C ASP A 149 -18.02 4.39 4.58
N HIS A 150 -16.81 4.98 4.59
CA HIS A 150 -15.94 5.07 3.42
C HIS A 150 -14.66 4.25 3.51
N PHE A 151 -14.40 3.53 4.62
CA PHE A 151 -13.13 2.82 4.82
C PHE A 151 -13.28 1.41 5.39
N GLN A 152 -12.27 0.59 5.06
CA GLN A 152 -11.96 -0.68 5.72
C GLN A 152 -10.61 -0.55 6.42
N LEU A 153 -10.62 -0.34 7.73
CA LEU A 153 -9.41 -0.18 8.53
C LEU A 153 -8.91 -1.55 8.99
N ARG A 154 -7.90 -2.08 8.30
CA ARG A 154 -7.22 -3.34 8.61
C ARG A 154 -6.15 -3.09 9.68
N HIS A 155 -6.28 -3.64 10.87
CA HIS A 155 -5.40 -3.36 12.01
C HIS A 155 -4.98 -4.63 12.76
N ALA A 156 -3.83 -4.59 13.43
CA ALA A 156 -3.38 -5.71 14.26
C ALA A 156 -4.39 -5.98 15.38
N ALA A 157 -4.57 -7.25 15.78
CA ALA A 157 -5.50 -7.63 16.86
C ALA A 157 -5.20 -6.93 18.20
N ALA A 158 -3.92 -6.62 18.45
CA ALA A 158 -3.46 -5.92 19.64
C ALA A 158 -3.44 -4.38 19.51
N ALA A 159 -4.02 -3.81 18.44
CA ALA A 159 -4.06 -2.37 18.23
C ALA A 159 -4.80 -1.65 19.38
N ASP A 160 -4.29 -0.49 19.78
CA ASP A 160 -4.95 0.37 20.76
C ASP A 160 -6.30 0.85 20.22
N ARG A 161 -7.38 0.55 20.95
CA ARG A 161 -8.74 0.86 20.50
C ARG A 161 -9.00 2.36 20.40
N ALA A 162 -8.42 3.17 21.29
CA ALA A 162 -8.61 4.62 21.25
C ALA A 162 -7.88 5.23 20.04
N ALA A 163 -6.66 4.78 19.75
CA ALA A 163 -5.92 5.17 18.56
C ALA A 163 -6.66 4.77 17.28
N LEU A 164 -7.21 3.55 17.22
CA LEU A 164 -8.00 3.08 16.09
C LEU A 164 -9.24 3.96 15.84
N GLN A 165 -9.97 4.34 16.90
CA GLN A 165 -11.13 5.22 16.77
C GLN A 165 -10.75 6.64 16.32
N ARG A 166 -9.61 7.16 16.78
CA ARG A 166 -9.09 8.45 16.28
C ARG A 166 -8.76 8.39 14.79
N VAL A 167 -8.11 7.31 14.33
CA VAL A 167 -7.82 7.11 12.91
C VAL A 167 -9.10 6.97 12.09
N ALA A 168 -10.12 6.25 12.60
CA ALA A 168 -11.42 6.14 11.94
C ALA A 168 -12.11 7.49 11.75
N ALA A 169 -12.18 8.31 12.80
CA ALA A 169 -12.73 9.65 12.71
C ALA A 169 -11.91 10.55 11.76
N ALA A 170 -10.58 10.42 11.79
CA ALA A 170 -9.69 11.16 10.89
C ALA A 170 -9.84 10.73 9.42
N ALA A 171 -10.13 9.45 9.15
CA ALA A 171 -10.37 8.94 7.81
C ALA A 171 -11.65 9.52 7.21
N GLU A 172 -12.75 9.52 7.95
CA GLU A 172 -14.01 10.12 7.49
C GLU A 172 -13.91 11.63 7.28
N ALA A 173 -13.18 12.32 8.16
CA ALA A 173 -12.88 13.74 7.99
C ALA A 173 -12.00 14.00 6.75
N ALA A 174 -11.03 13.12 6.47
CA ALA A 174 -10.18 13.22 5.29
C ALA A 174 -10.97 12.97 4.00
N TRP A 175 -11.87 11.99 4.00
CA TRP A 175 -12.75 11.73 2.86
C TRP A 175 -13.62 12.94 2.53
N SER A 176 -14.29 13.51 3.54
CA SER A 176 -15.14 14.69 3.36
C SER A 176 -14.35 15.89 2.81
N LEU A 177 -13.15 16.09 3.34
CA LEU A 177 -12.25 17.15 2.91
C LEU A 177 -11.82 17.00 1.44
N VAL A 178 -11.48 15.79 1.00
CA VAL A 178 -11.08 15.54 -0.39
C VAL A 178 -12.29 15.62 -1.32
N HIS A 179 -13.44 15.07 -0.92
CA HIS A 179 -14.70 15.18 -1.65
C HIS A 179 -15.06 16.65 -1.92
N ASP A 180 -15.06 17.48 -0.88
CA ASP A 180 -15.48 18.87 -0.99
C ASP A 180 -14.39 19.75 -1.64
N GLY A 181 -13.11 19.47 -1.38
CA GLY A 181 -11.98 20.26 -1.83
C GLY A 181 -11.54 19.97 -3.26
N TYR A 182 -11.32 18.70 -3.61
CA TYR A 182 -10.94 18.28 -4.96
C TYR A 182 -12.17 18.09 -5.87
N GLY A 183 -13.36 17.92 -5.29
CA GLY A 183 -14.60 17.68 -6.02
C GLY A 183 -14.77 16.23 -6.49
N ALA A 184 -14.02 15.30 -5.91
CA ALA A 184 -14.17 13.86 -6.14
C ALA A 184 -13.62 13.07 -4.94
N ALA A 185 -14.14 11.86 -4.73
CA ALA A 185 -13.69 10.92 -3.71
C ALA A 185 -13.75 9.48 -4.26
N PRO A 186 -13.04 8.51 -3.66
CA PRO A 186 -13.14 7.11 -4.08
C PRO A 186 -14.59 6.62 -3.98
N ALA A 187 -15.06 5.94 -5.02
CA ALA A 187 -16.42 5.41 -5.07
C ALA A 187 -16.61 4.19 -4.14
N ASP A 188 -15.58 3.34 -4.06
CA ASP A 188 -15.56 2.19 -3.18
C ASP A 188 -14.90 2.53 -1.84
N LYS A 189 -15.16 1.70 -0.82
CA LYS A 189 -14.47 1.82 0.46
C LYS A 189 -12.97 1.69 0.27
N THR A 190 -12.23 2.64 0.83
CA THR A 190 -10.77 2.64 0.77
C THR A 190 -10.21 1.72 1.87
N ALA A 191 -9.40 0.74 1.48
CA ALA A 191 -8.66 -0.08 2.42
C ALA A 191 -7.50 0.73 3.03
N VAL A 192 -7.39 0.69 4.36
CA VAL A 192 -6.28 1.28 5.11
C VAL A 192 -5.66 0.22 6.03
N LYS A 193 -4.38 -0.08 5.84
CA LYS A 193 -3.61 -1.00 6.69
C LYS A 193 -2.87 -0.23 7.78
N LEU A 194 -3.15 -0.56 9.03
CA LEU A 194 -2.64 0.11 10.22
C LEU A 194 -1.57 -0.78 10.89
N TYR A 195 -0.33 -0.31 10.83
CA TYR A 195 0.84 -0.99 11.36
C TYR A 195 1.19 -0.43 12.73
N THR A 196 1.43 -1.28 13.72
CA THR A 196 1.91 -0.86 15.05
C THR A 196 3.43 -0.69 15.11
N ASP A 197 4.14 -1.19 14.10
CA ASP A 197 5.60 -1.13 13.98
C ASP A 197 5.97 -0.46 12.64
N ARG A 198 6.74 0.63 12.70
CA ARG A 198 7.22 1.35 11.52
C ARG A 198 8.19 0.54 10.69
N GLU A 199 8.96 -0.34 11.32
CA GLU A 199 9.87 -1.22 10.59
C GLU A 199 9.08 -2.24 9.77
N LEU A 200 7.98 -2.77 10.32
CA LEU A 200 7.06 -3.61 9.55
C LEU A 200 6.38 -2.83 8.43
N LEU A 201 5.90 -1.61 8.69
CA LEU A 201 5.33 -0.76 7.64
C LEU A 201 6.32 -0.59 6.48
N ARG A 202 7.57 -0.24 6.79
CA ARG A 202 8.63 -0.05 5.79
C ARG A 202 8.95 -1.33 5.03
N GLN A 203 9.16 -2.44 5.76
CA GLN A 203 9.48 -3.72 5.15
C GLN A 203 8.32 -4.34 4.38
N ASP A 204 7.07 -3.99 4.68
CA ASP A 204 5.90 -4.52 3.99
C ASP A 204 5.44 -3.64 2.81
N SER A 205 5.94 -2.40 2.71
CA SER A 205 5.60 -1.46 1.64
C SER A 205 6.72 -1.34 0.59
N LYS A 206 7.85 -0.68 0.92
CA LYS A 206 8.95 -0.40 -0.02
C LYS A 206 10.30 -0.57 0.69
N ILE A 207 10.90 -1.75 0.51
CA ILE A 207 12.10 -2.15 1.27
C ILE A 207 13.35 -1.32 0.97
N THR A 208 13.37 -0.64 -0.18
CA THR A 208 14.49 0.20 -0.67
C THR A 208 14.58 1.53 0.06
N ILE A 209 13.52 1.97 0.76
CA ILE A 209 13.57 3.20 1.54
C ILE A 209 14.38 2.94 2.81
N GLY A 210 15.41 3.77 3.02
CA GLY A 210 16.28 3.72 4.19
C GLY A 210 15.65 4.30 5.46
N ARG A 211 14.85 5.36 5.32
CA ARG A 211 14.18 6.05 6.44
C ARG A 211 12.88 5.34 6.86
N LEU A 212 12.51 5.47 8.13
CA LEU A 212 11.16 5.11 8.58
C LEU A 212 10.17 6.19 8.13
N PHE A 213 9.00 5.79 7.65
CA PHE A 213 7.92 6.70 7.27
C PHE A 213 6.65 6.41 8.07
N ASN A 214 5.72 7.36 8.04
CA ASN A 214 4.46 7.29 8.80
C ASN A 214 3.27 6.84 7.93
N GLY A 215 3.42 6.92 6.62
CA GLY A 215 2.40 6.54 5.65
C GLY A 215 3.01 6.24 4.29
N TRP A 216 2.32 5.41 3.52
CA TRP A 216 2.66 5.07 2.15
C TRP A 216 1.39 4.64 1.39
N GLY A 217 1.22 5.16 0.20
CA GLY A 217 0.21 4.71 -0.75
C GLY A 217 0.77 4.72 -2.17
N GLU A 218 0.34 3.74 -2.98
CA GLU A 218 0.58 3.75 -4.41
C GLU A 218 -0.72 3.47 -5.16
N PRO A 219 -0.84 3.93 -6.42
CA PRO A 219 -2.03 3.66 -7.23
C PRO A 219 -2.39 2.17 -7.26
N GLY A 220 -3.64 1.86 -6.92
CA GLY A 220 -4.16 0.48 -6.88
C GLY A 220 -3.85 -0.31 -5.61
N GLU A 221 -3.16 0.26 -4.63
CA GLU A 221 -2.88 -0.39 -3.34
C GLU A 221 -3.73 0.16 -2.20
N SER A 222 -3.74 -0.54 -1.07
CA SER A 222 -4.25 0.01 0.18
C SER A 222 -3.35 1.15 0.69
N ILE A 223 -3.96 2.09 1.42
CA ILE A 223 -3.21 3.11 2.17
C ILE A 223 -2.58 2.43 3.38
N LYS A 224 -1.27 2.58 3.58
CA LYS A 224 -0.54 1.95 4.70
C LYS A 224 -0.10 3.04 5.66
N LEU A 225 -0.47 2.93 6.93
CA LEU A 225 -0.15 3.94 7.95
C LEU A 225 0.44 3.32 9.21
N TRP A 226 1.34 4.05 9.84
CA TRP A 226 1.75 3.74 11.20
C TRP A 226 0.68 4.23 12.18
N LEU A 227 0.14 3.30 12.99
CA LEU A 227 -0.80 3.60 14.06
C LEU A 227 -0.05 4.27 15.22
N ARG A 228 0.02 5.60 15.19
CA ARG A 228 0.72 6.38 16.21
C ARG A 228 -0.02 6.32 17.55
N PRO A 229 0.68 6.03 18.66
CA PRO A 229 0.07 6.03 19.98
C PRO A 229 -0.24 7.44 20.48
N ASP A 230 0.45 8.44 19.94
CA ASP A 230 0.30 9.86 20.28
C ASP A 230 -1.16 10.34 20.11
N PRO A 231 -1.82 10.83 21.18
CA PRO A 231 -3.19 11.32 21.11
C PRO A 231 -3.34 12.64 20.36
N ASP A 232 -2.29 13.46 20.31
CA ASP A 232 -2.33 14.78 19.67
C ASP A 232 -2.08 14.69 18.16
N TRP A 233 -1.56 13.55 17.70
CA TRP A 233 -1.38 13.30 16.28
C TRP A 233 -2.70 12.91 15.60
N SER A 234 -2.98 13.55 14.46
CA SER A 234 -4.09 13.22 13.58
C SER A 234 -3.60 12.62 12.27
N ALA A 235 -4.21 11.49 11.87
CA ALA A 235 -3.99 10.87 10.56
C ALA A 235 -4.63 11.64 9.40
N ARG A 236 -5.46 12.66 9.67
CA ARG A 236 -6.32 13.32 8.68
C ARG A 236 -5.53 13.84 7.48
N SER A 237 -4.41 14.53 7.73
CA SER A 237 -3.58 15.08 6.66
C SER A 237 -2.99 14.00 5.77
N ALA A 238 -2.43 12.93 6.35
CA ALA A 238 -1.84 11.84 5.59
C ALA A 238 -2.91 11.06 4.80
N LEU A 239 -4.07 10.79 5.41
CA LEU A 239 -5.18 10.12 4.73
C LEU A 239 -5.72 10.97 3.57
N ALA A 240 -5.88 12.28 3.77
CA ALA A 240 -6.36 13.18 2.73
C ALA A 240 -5.38 13.25 1.54
N HIS A 241 -4.08 13.32 1.82
CA HIS A 241 -3.03 13.27 0.79
C HIS A 241 -3.15 12.02 -0.09
N GLU A 242 -3.23 10.84 0.53
CA GLU A 242 -3.31 9.56 -0.19
C GLU A 242 -4.65 9.36 -0.92
N LEU A 243 -5.74 9.93 -0.39
CA LEU A 243 -7.04 9.93 -1.05
C LEU A 243 -7.03 10.78 -2.32
N VAL A 244 -6.36 11.94 -2.31
CA VAL A 244 -6.18 12.76 -3.52
C VAL A 244 -5.41 11.97 -4.58
N HIS A 245 -4.32 11.28 -4.20
CA HIS A 245 -3.62 10.39 -5.14
C HIS A 245 -4.55 9.33 -5.71
N LYS A 246 -5.34 8.64 -4.87
CA LYS A 246 -6.29 7.62 -5.34
C LYS A 246 -7.27 8.17 -6.37
N VAL A 247 -7.88 9.34 -6.13
CA VAL A 247 -8.87 9.90 -7.07
C VAL A 247 -8.23 10.48 -8.32
N SER A 248 -7.10 11.18 -8.20
CA SER A 248 -6.45 11.79 -9.36
C SER A 248 -5.86 10.73 -10.29
N LEU A 249 -5.30 9.64 -9.74
CA LEU A 249 -4.74 8.54 -10.53
C LEU A 249 -5.82 7.62 -11.11
N ALA A 250 -7.00 7.55 -10.50
CA ALA A 250 -8.16 6.91 -11.11
C ALA A 250 -8.71 7.73 -12.31
N GLU A 251 -8.59 9.06 -12.26
CA GLU A 251 -8.95 9.95 -13.36
C GLU A 251 -7.89 9.95 -14.47
N SER A 252 -6.60 9.95 -14.12
CA SER A 252 -5.50 9.80 -15.07
C SER A 252 -4.28 9.12 -14.47
N ALA A 253 -3.85 8.02 -15.09
CA ALA A 253 -2.60 7.34 -14.75
C ALA A 253 -1.33 8.05 -15.27
N ASN A 254 -1.48 9.20 -15.94
CA ASN A 254 -0.39 9.90 -16.64
C ASN A 254 0.11 11.17 -15.91
N LEU A 255 -0.09 11.24 -14.60
CA LEU A 255 0.41 12.36 -13.78
C LEU A 255 1.93 12.24 -13.65
N CYS A 256 2.68 13.36 -13.69
CA CYS A 256 4.10 13.39 -13.29
C CYS A 256 4.24 13.75 -11.79
N SER A 257 5.39 13.39 -11.20
CA SER A 257 5.60 13.26 -9.75
C SER A 257 5.22 14.52 -9.00
N TRP A 258 5.83 15.64 -9.38
CA TRP A 258 5.59 16.91 -8.72
C TRP A 258 4.14 17.38 -8.87
N PHE A 259 3.46 17.06 -9.98
CA PHE A 259 2.08 17.48 -10.17
C PHE A 259 1.13 16.66 -9.32
N ALA A 260 1.32 15.34 -9.24
CA ALA A 260 0.55 14.49 -8.33
C ALA A 260 0.78 14.85 -6.86
N GLU A 261 2.03 15.06 -6.44
CA GLU A 261 2.38 15.52 -5.11
C GLU A 261 1.81 16.91 -4.83
N GLY A 262 1.81 17.80 -5.82
CA GLY A 262 1.21 19.12 -5.72
C GLY A 262 -0.30 19.06 -5.48
N LEU A 263 -1.01 18.20 -6.22
CA LEU A 263 -2.44 17.95 -6.02
C LEU A 263 -2.70 17.41 -4.61
N ALA A 264 -1.97 16.37 -4.21
CA ALA A 264 -2.16 15.69 -2.93
C ALA A 264 -1.85 16.59 -1.73
N ASN A 265 -0.85 17.45 -1.85
CA ASN A 265 -0.53 18.40 -0.81
C ASN A 265 -1.51 19.60 -0.79
N HIS A 266 -1.91 20.13 -1.95
CA HIS A 266 -2.83 21.27 -2.03
C HIS A 266 -4.25 20.93 -1.59
N TYR A 267 -4.82 19.83 -2.08
CA TYR A 267 -6.20 19.41 -1.77
C TYR A 267 -6.30 18.46 -0.58
N GLY A 268 -5.19 17.85 -0.14
CA GLY A 268 -5.16 16.87 0.93
C GLY A 268 -4.39 17.35 2.17
N SER A 269 -3.05 17.27 2.12
CA SER A 269 -2.19 17.50 3.29
C SER A 269 -2.47 18.82 4.00
N PHE A 270 -2.40 19.95 3.30
CA PHE A 270 -2.46 21.26 3.94
C PHE A 270 -3.84 21.62 4.48
N PRO A 271 -4.94 21.42 3.73
CA PRO A 271 -6.26 21.55 4.32
C PRO A 271 -6.44 20.58 5.50
N GLY A 272 -5.87 19.38 5.41
CA GLY A 272 -5.85 18.39 6.49
C GLY A 272 -5.12 18.86 7.75
N PHE A 273 -4.09 19.71 7.62
CA PHE A 273 -3.45 20.42 8.74
C PHE A 273 -4.22 21.66 9.22
N GLY A 274 -5.24 22.11 8.47
CA GLY A 274 -6.03 23.31 8.80
C GLY A 274 -5.46 24.61 8.23
N GLY A 275 -4.72 24.55 7.12
CA GLY A 275 -4.16 25.76 6.52
C GLY A 275 -3.73 25.58 5.06
N SER A 276 -2.95 26.53 4.58
CA SER A 276 -2.20 26.44 3.32
C SER A 276 -0.71 26.42 3.62
N TYR A 277 0.12 25.99 2.68
CA TYR A 277 1.58 25.95 2.89
C TYR A 277 2.10 27.29 3.44
N LEU A 278 1.86 28.37 2.69
CA LEU A 278 2.30 29.73 3.04
C LEU A 278 1.59 30.23 4.32
N GLY A 279 0.39 29.72 4.61
CA GLY A 279 -0.36 30.06 5.83
C GLY A 279 0.17 29.39 7.11
N THR A 280 1.03 28.36 7.01
CA THR A 280 1.61 27.69 8.19
C THR A 280 2.80 28.43 8.81
N GLY A 281 3.39 29.40 8.09
CA GLY A 281 4.61 30.09 8.49
C GLY A 281 5.88 29.23 8.42
N ARG A 282 5.81 27.99 7.90
CA ARG A 282 6.98 27.10 7.80
C ARG A 282 7.98 27.56 6.74
N HIS A 283 7.51 28.04 5.59
CA HIS A 283 8.32 28.65 4.53
C HIS A 283 7.72 30.00 4.11
N GLN A 284 8.55 30.86 3.56
CA GLN A 284 8.20 32.14 2.95
C GLN A 284 8.09 31.99 1.42
N PRO A 285 7.39 32.91 0.71
CA PRO A 285 7.31 32.84 -0.75
C PRO A 285 8.69 32.82 -1.42
N ALA A 286 9.67 33.56 -0.90
CA ALA A 286 11.06 33.50 -1.34
C ALA A 286 11.70 32.10 -1.35
N ASP A 287 11.30 31.18 -0.45
CA ASP A 287 11.80 29.79 -0.45
C ASP A 287 11.37 29.03 -1.71
N TYR A 288 10.29 29.48 -2.36
CA TYR A 288 9.69 28.92 -3.56
C TYR A 288 9.97 29.69 -4.84
N ASP A 289 10.79 30.75 -4.78
CA ASP A 289 11.22 31.48 -5.97
C ASP A 289 12.25 30.67 -6.80
N LYS A 290 11.84 29.47 -7.23
CA LYS A 290 12.57 28.46 -8.00
C LYS A 290 11.83 28.20 -9.32
N PRO A 291 12.55 27.90 -10.42
CA PRO A 291 11.92 27.54 -11.68
C PRO A 291 11.23 26.17 -11.56
N LEU A 292 10.21 25.91 -12.37
CA LEU A 292 9.53 24.59 -12.43
C LEU A 292 10.51 23.47 -12.80
N ALA A 293 11.55 23.76 -13.58
CA ALA A 293 12.64 22.83 -13.87
C ALA A 293 13.34 22.28 -12.60
N TRP A 294 13.27 23.00 -11.46
CA TRP A 294 13.75 22.48 -10.18
C TRP A 294 12.86 21.35 -9.65
N LEU A 295 11.52 21.48 -9.74
CA LEU A 295 10.59 20.41 -9.38
C LEU A 295 10.78 19.20 -10.30
N GLU A 296 11.02 19.44 -11.58
CA GLU A 296 11.28 18.40 -12.57
C GLU A 296 12.58 17.64 -12.26
N ALA A 297 13.65 18.34 -11.87
CA ALA A 297 14.94 17.72 -11.58
C ALA A 297 15.03 17.06 -10.20
N PHE A 298 14.02 17.25 -9.33
CA PHE A 298 14.01 16.71 -7.98
C PHE A 298 13.78 15.19 -8.00
N ASP A 299 14.57 14.44 -7.23
CA ASP A 299 14.43 12.99 -7.08
C ASP A 299 13.86 12.66 -5.69
N PRO A 300 12.55 12.36 -5.57
CA PRO A 300 11.90 11.95 -4.32
C PRO A 300 12.55 10.76 -3.61
N ASP A 301 13.12 9.82 -4.37
CA ASP A 301 13.70 8.59 -3.82
C ASP A 301 15.09 8.87 -3.19
N ALA A 302 15.76 9.95 -3.59
CA ALA A 302 17.06 10.36 -3.07
C ALA A 302 16.99 11.27 -1.83
N VAL A 303 15.80 11.78 -1.47
CA VAL A 303 15.65 12.67 -0.32
C VAL A 303 15.81 11.92 1.00
N ASP A 304 16.80 12.32 1.79
CA ASP A 304 17.13 11.72 3.07
C ASP A 304 16.69 12.57 4.29
N ASN A 305 16.26 13.81 4.07
CA ASN A 305 15.87 14.73 5.13
C ASN A 305 14.48 15.36 4.90
N ASP A 306 13.79 15.63 6.01
CA ASP A 306 12.43 16.16 5.97
C ASP A 306 12.38 17.59 5.39
N ALA A 307 13.42 18.41 5.57
CA ALA A 307 13.40 19.80 5.16
C ALA A 307 13.27 19.93 3.63
N ASP A 308 14.09 19.22 2.87
CA ASP A 308 14.03 19.20 1.41
C ASP A 308 12.71 18.62 0.91
N TRP A 309 12.20 17.57 1.57
CA TRP A 309 10.89 17.00 1.27
C TRP A 309 9.76 18.02 1.45
N TRP A 310 9.79 18.79 2.53
CA TRP A 310 8.81 19.85 2.79
C TRP A 310 8.90 20.98 1.76
N VAL A 311 10.11 21.36 1.30
CA VAL A 311 10.27 22.38 0.26
C VAL A 311 9.70 21.88 -1.07
N TYR A 312 10.00 20.64 -1.44
CA TYR A 312 9.49 20.03 -2.67
C TYR A 312 7.96 19.92 -2.67
N GLY A 313 7.38 19.23 -1.69
CA GLY A 313 5.93 19.06 -1.60
C GLY A 313 5.20 20.39 -1.43
N GLY A 314 5.84 21.36 -0.77
CA GLY A 314 5.30 22.69 -0.61
C GLY A 314 5.31 23.56 -1.85
N MET A 315 6.41 23.57 -2.59
CA MET A 315 6.48 24.26 -3.88
C MET A 315 5.49 23.65 -4.88
N ALA A 316 5.43 22.31 -4.94
CA ALA A 316 4.49 21.59 -5.80
C ALA A 316 3.03 22.01 -5.51
N ALA A 317 2.63 22.08 -4.24
CA ALA A 317 1.30 22.54 -3.86
C ALA A 317 1.07 24.03 -4.13
N ALA A 318 2.09 24.87 -3.95
CA ALA A 318 2.01 26.30 -4.25
C ALA A 318 1.81 26.55 -5.75
N VAL A 319 2.43 25.75 -6.61
CA VAL A 319 2.21 25.78 -8.06
C VAL A 319 0.78 25.37 -8.41
N VAL A 320 0.25 24.30 -7.80
CA VAL A 320 -1.16 23.89 -8.00
C VAL A 320 -2.14 24.98 -7.53
N ARG A 321 -1.87 25.61 -6.39
CA ARG A 321 -2.64 26.76 -5.91
C ARG A 321 -2.58 27.92 -6.91
N PHE A 322 -1.39 28.27 -7.39
CA PHE A 322 -1.21 29.29 -8.42
C PHE A 322 -2.05 29.00 -9.67
N MET A 323 -2.10 27.74 -10.12
CA MET A 323 -2.93 27.34 -11.25
C MET A 323 -4.42 27.59 -10.97
N ALA A 324 -4.91 27.19 -9.80
CA ALA A 324 -6.29 27.38 -9.39
C ALA A 324 -6.67 28.87 -9.26
N GLU A 325 -5.79 29.70 -8.71
CA GLU A 325 -6.06 31.13 -8.55
C GLU A 325 -5.95 31.92 -9.87
N SER A 326 -5.02 31.55 -10.75
CA SER A 326 -4.74 32.31 -11.98
C SER A 326 -5.58 31.87 -13.17
N TYR A 327 -5.99 30.60 -13.23
CA TYR A 327 -6.70 30.01 -14.38
C TYR A 327 -8.06 29.40 -14.00
N GLY A 328 -8.54 29.69 -12.78
CA GLY A 328 -9.82 29.27 -12.24
C GLY A 328 -9.73 28.02 -11.37
N PRO A 329 -10.64 27.84 -10.39
CA PRO A 329 -10.53 26.83 -9.34
C PRO A 329 -10.41 25.39 -9.89
N ASP A 330 -11.06 25.09 -11.02
CA ASP A 330 -11.01 23.76 -11.63
C ASP A 330 -9.79 23.52 -12.52
N ALA A 331 -8.89 24.50 -12.70
CA ALA A 331 -7.75 24.39 -13.62
C ALA A 331 -6.85 23.17 -13.34
N PRO A 332 -6.48 22.85 -12.08
CA PRO A 332 -5.71 21.65 -11.81
C PRO A 332 -6.42 20.37 -12.24
N ARG A 333 -7.73 20.25 -11.97
CA ARG A 333 -8.51 19.07 -12.37
C ARG A 333 -8.69 18.96 -13.88
N ARG A 334 -8.89 20.07 -14.59
CA ARG A 334 -8.91 20.09 -16.07
C ARG A 334 -7.61 19.55 -16.66
N LEU A 335 -6.46 19.81 -16.02
CA LEU A 335 -5.19 19.22 -16.43
C LEU A 335 -5.15 17.70 -16.22
N VAL A 336 -5.63 17.21 -15.07
CA VAL A 336 -5.77 15.76 -14.82
C VAL A 336 -6.64 15.11 -15.90
N GLN A 337 -7.76 15.73 -16.26
CA GLN A 337 -8.66 15.23 -17.31
C GLN A 337 -8.02 15.25 -18.70
N ALA A 338 -7.28 16.31 -19.03
CA ALA A 338 -6.54 16.38 -20.29
C ALA A 338 -5.44 15.29 -20.37
N LEU A 339 -4.80 14.97 -19.24
CA LEU A 339 -3.81 13.89 -19.16
C LEU A 339 -4.41 12.50 -19.41
N ALA A 340 -5.70 12.30 -19.09
CA ALA A 340 -6.41 11.04 -19.34
C ALA A 340 -6.57 10.71 -20.84
N ALA A 341 -6.43 11.70 -21.72
CA ALA A 341 -6.51 11.49 -23.17
C ALA A 341 -5.31 10.74 -23.76
N TRP A 342 -4.21 10.61 -23.01
CA TRP A 342 -2.98 9.98 -23.48
C TRP A 342 -2.95 8.48 -23.11
N PRO A 343 -2.46 7.60 -24.01
CA PRO A 343 -2.39 6.18 -23.71
C PRO A 343 -1.36 5.91 -22.61
N GLN A 344 -1.71 5.03 -21.67
CA GLN A 344 -0.73 4.51 -20.71
C GLN A 344 0.18 3.49 -21.42
N GLU A 345 1.38 3.91 -21.82
CA GLU A 345 2.29 3.06 -22.61
C GLU A 345 2.77 1.81 -21.85
N ARG A 346 2.74 1.81 -20.50
CA ARG A 346 3.11 0.67 -19.66
C ARG A 346 2.26 0.56 -18.40
N ALA A 347 1.72 -0.63 -18.16
CA ALA A 347 1.13 -1.00 -16.88
C ALA A 347 2.26 -1.26 -15.85
N GLY A 348 2.05 -0.85 -14.60
CA GLY A 348 3.08 -0.93 -13.56
C GLY A 348 3.66 0.45 -13.27
N TYR A 349 2.92 1.18 -12.43
CA TYR A 349 3.25 2.53 -12.05
C TYR A 349 4.50 2.57 -11.15
N VAL A 350 5.62 3.12 -11.65
CA VAL A 350 6.81 3.47 -10.85
C VAL A 350 7.23 4.88 -11.28
N TRP A 351 6.95 5.88 -10.43
CA TRP A 351 7.23 7.31 -10.69
C TRP A 351 8.62 7.51 -11.29
N SER A 352 9.66 6.99 -10.64
CA SER A 352 11.07 7.19 -11.02
C SER A 352 11.46 6.64 -12.40
N ILE A 353 10.67 5.73 -12.99
CA ILE A 353 10.96 5.17 -14.32
C ILE A 353 10.28 5.98 -15.43
N HIS A 354 9.08 6.52 -15.16
CA HIS A 354 8.22 7.10 -16.19
C HIS A 354 8.12 8.62 -16.14
N ASP A 355 8.66 9.27 -15.10
CA ASP A 355 8.42 10.68 -14.84
C ASP A 355 8.75 11.60 -16.02
N ALA A 356 9.85 11.33 -16.73
CA ALA A 356 10.27 12.12 -17.88
C ALA A 356 9.20 12.13 -19.00
N THR A 357 8.62 10.98 -19.32
CA THR A 357 7.54 10.87 -20.30
C THR A 357 6.28 11.57 -19.81
N LEU A 358 5.94 11.39 -18.53
CA LEU A 358 4.73 11.98 -17.93
C LEU A 358 4.81 13.52 -17.88
N ARG A 359 5.99 14.10 -17.66
CA ARG A 359 6.22 15.55 -17.81
C ARG A 359 5.96 16.04 -19.25
N GLY A 360 6.33 15.23 -20.25
CA GLY A 360 6.01 15.52 -21.65
C GLY A 360 4.50 15.57 -21.90
N TYR A 361 3.73 14.63 -21.33
CA TYR A 361 2.27 14.68 -21.40
C TYR A 361 1.69 15.88 -20.64
N LEU A 362 2.30 16.29 -19.53
CA LEU A 362 1.88 17.49 -18.81
C LEU A 362 2.04 18.77 -19.65
N ASP A 363 3.13 18.94 -20.41
CA ASP A 363 3.27 20.08 -21.33
C ASP A 363 2.14 20.12 -22.36
N LEU A 364 1.78 18.96 -22.93
CA LEU A 364 0.69 18.85 -23.89
C LEU A 364 -0.68 19.15 -23.25
N ALA A 365 -0.91 18.64 -22.04
CA ALA A 365 -2.12 18.92 -21.27
C ALA A 365 -2.24 20.40 -20.89
N LEU A 366 -1.14 21.07 -20.55
CA LEU A 366 -1.12 22.52 -20.30
C LEU A 366 -1.56 23.31 -21.54
N ARG A 367 -1.06 22.94 -22.72
CA ARG A 367 -1.43 23.61 -23.98
C ARG A 367 -2.92 23.46 -24.26
N GLN A 368 -3.45 22.26 -24.04
CA GLN A 368 -4.86 21.96 -24.27
C GLN A 368 -5.79 22.64 -23.24
N ALA A 369 -5.47 22.54 -21.95
CA ALA A 369 -6.38 22.94 -20.88
C ALA A 369 -6.28 24.42 -20.50
N LEU A 370 -5.07 25.00 -20.60
CA LEU A 370 -4.79 26.37 -20.15
C LEU A 370 -4.25 27.28 -21.26
N GLY A 371 -3.97 26.75 -22.45
CA GLY A 371 -3.39 27.53 -23.55
C GLY A 371 -1.94 27.96 -23.30
N LEU A 372 -1.21 27.24 -22.44
CA LEU A 372 0.18 27.54 -22.07
C LEU A 372 1.06 26.32 -22.31
N ASP A 373 2.33 26.54 -22.61
CA ASP A 373 3.36 25.51 -22.45
C ASP A 373 4.06 25.63 -21.09
N MET A 374 4.95 24.70 -20.78
CA MET A 374 5.69 24.67 -19.52
C MET A 374 6.51 25.95 -19.29
N ALA A 375 7.09 26.53 -20.35
CA ALA A 375 7.84 27.78 -20.26
C ALA A 375 6.93 28.98 -19.93
N GLY A 376 5.75 29.05 -20.55
CA GLY A 376 4.73 30.05 -20.24
C GLY A 376 4.22 29.94 -18.81
N LEU A 377 3.99 28.71 -18.34
CA LEU A 377 3.59 28.43 -16.97
C LEU A 377 4.68 28.83 -15.97
N ASP A 378 5.95 28.47 -16.21
CA ASP A 378 7.08 28.82 -15.36
C ASP A 378 7.23 30.35 -15.24
N ALA A 379 7.18 31.07 -16.36
CA ALA A 379 7.27 32.53 -16.36
C ALA A 379 6.12 33.18 -15.57
N ALA A 380 4.90 32.63 -15.66
CA ALA A 380 3.75 33.12 -14.90
C ALA A 380 3.86 32.80 -13.40
N TRP A 381 4.28 31.58 -13.06
CA TRP A 381 4.58 31.15 -11.70
C TRP A 381 5.61 32.07 -11.02
N ARG A 382 6.75 32.32 -11.68
CA ARG A 382 7.82 33.18 -11.16
C ARG A 382 7.37 34.61 -10.90
N ARG A 383 6.42 35.13 -11.68
CA ARG A 383 5.81 36.45 -11.41
C ARG A 383 4.86 36.40 -10.22
N TRP A 384 4.04 35.35 -10.14
CA TRP A 384 3.06 35.18 -9.06
C TRP A 384 3.73 35.03 -7.70
N ILE A 385 4.74 34.16 -7.57
CA ILE A 385 5.38 33.89 -6.27
C ILE A 385 6.11 35.12 -5.73
N LYS A 386 6.77 35.90 -6.59
CA LYS A 386 7.45 37.15 -6.22
C LYS A 386 6.51 38.28 -5.83
N ALA A 387 5.24 38.22 -6.25
CA ALA A 387 4.24 39.21 -5.88
C ALA A 387 3.62 38.94 -4.49
N LEU A 388 3.97 37.79 -3.87
CA LEU A 388 3.56 37.42 -2.52
C LEU A 388 4.59 37.79 -1.44
N ASP A 389 5.83 38.07 -1.84
CA ASP A 389 6.87 38.70 -1.00
C ASP A 389 6.61 40.21 -0.88
#